data_AF-A0A1F7W3S3-F1
#
_entry.id   AF-A0A1F7W3S3-F1
#
_cell.length_a   1.000
_cell.length_b   1.000
_cell.length_c   1.000
_cell.angle_alpha   90.00
_cell.angle_beta   90.00
_cell.angle_gamma   90.00
#
_symmetry.space_group_name_H-M   'P 1'
#
loop_
_entity.id
_entity.type
_entity.pdbx_description
1 polymer ?
#
loop_
_entity_poly.entity_id
_entity_poly.type
_entity_poly.pdbx_seq_one_letter_code
_entity_poly.pdbx_strand_id
1 'polypeptide(L)'
;MTIIQFLLVVFALFAITKTFRQFKNGKLTLAFLFLWILFWAIVGVVVVLPQTTDTLARFVGVGRGVDAIMYLSIIALFYAVFRLLVR
;
A
#
# COMPACT_ATOMS: atom_id res chain seq x y z
N MET A 1 -16.05 11.14 0.05
CA MET A 1 -15.00 10.54 0.89
C MET A 1 -15.66 9.59 1.86
N THR A 2 -15.46 8.28 1.69
CA THR A 2 -15.99 7.30 2.64
C THR A 2 -15.15 7.30 3.92
N ILE A 3 -15.72 6.86 5.04
CA ILE A 3 -15.03 6.77 6.35
C ILE A 3 -13.74 5.94 6.23
N ILE A 4 -13.76 4.89 5.41
CA ILE A 4 -12.61 4.04 5.12
C ILE A 4 -11.49 4.78 4.39
N GLN A 5 -11.82 5.62 3.39
CA GLN A 5 -10.82 6.43 2.69
C GLN A 5 -10.13 7.40 3.66
N PHE A 6 -10.89 8.04 4.54
CA PHE A 6 -10.34 8.95 5.55
C PHE A 6 -9.37 8.22 6.49
N LEU A 7 -9.76 7.04 7.01
CA LEU A 7 -8.88 6.21 7.83
C LEU A 7 -7.60 5.80 7.10
N LEU A 8 -7.70 5.44 5.82
CA LEU A 8 -6.54 5.05 5.00
C LEU A 8 -5.58 6.21 4.75
N VAL A 9 -6.09 7.42 4.52
CA VAL A 9 -5.26 8.62 4.37
C VAL A 9 -4.52 8.94 5.68
N VAL A 10 -5.22 8.87 6.81
CA VAL A 10 -4.62 9.05 8.15
C VAL A 10 -3.55 7.98 8.40
N PHE A 11 -3.81 6.73 8.02
CA PHE A 11 -2.84 5.65 8.15
C PHE A 11 -1.61 5.85 7.25
N ALA A 12 -1.79 6.31 6.01
CA ALA A 12 -0.68 6.61 5.11
C ALA A 12 0.21 7.74 5.68
N LEU A 13 -0.38 8.80 6.23
CA LEU A 13 0.36 9.85 6.93
C LEU A 13 1.12 9.30 8.14
N PHE A 14 0.47 8.48 8.96
CA PHE A 14 1.12 7.82 10.09
C PHE A 14 2.31 6.95 9.62
N ALA A 15 2.16 6.19 8.55
CA ALA A 15 3.23 5.35 8.01
C ALA A 15 4.41 6.14 7.45
N ILE A 16 4.16 7.30 6.82
CA ILE A 16 5.21 8.23 6.39
C ILE A 16 5.98 8.76 7.61
N THR A 17 5.28 9.21 8.66
CA THR A 17 5.94 9.71 9.89
C THR A 17 6.78 8.62 10.56
N LYS A 18 6.29 7.37 10.59
CA LYS A 18 7.03 6.22 11.13
C LYS A 18 8.28 5.94 10.32
N THR A 19 8.20 5.97 8.99
CA THR A 19 9.35 5.80 8.07
C THR A 19 10.41 6.87 8.34
N PHE A 20 10.01 8.14 8.46
CA PHE A 20 10.92 9.23 8.81
C PHE A 20 11.60 9.03 10.17
N ARG A 21 10.84 8.60 11.19
CA ARG A 21 11.38 8.34 12.52
C ARG A 21 12.37 7.18 12.51
N GLN A 22 12.13 6.17 11.68
CA GLN A 22 12.97 4.99 11.55
C GLN A 22 14.27 5.28 10.77
N PHE A 23 14.23 6.21 9.80
CA PHE A 23 15.41 6.80 9.17
C PHE A 23 16.25 7.64 10.14
N LYS A 24 15.60 8.48 10.96
CA LYS A 24 16.30 9.27 11.99
C LYS A 24 17.03 8.39 13.02
N ASN A 25 16.52 7.18 13.25
CA ASN A 25 17.15 6.18 14.13
C ASN A 25 18.32 5.42 13.47
N GLY A 26 18.74 5.81 12.24
CA GLY A 26 19.87 5.20 11.53
C GLY A 26 19.62 3.79 11.00
N LYS A 27 18.38 3.29 11.07
CA LYS A 27 18.02 1.91 10.68
C LYS A 27 17.69 1.76 9.19
N LEU A 28 17.63 2.86 8.45
CA LEU A 28 17.24 2.87 7.03
C LEU A 28 18.21 3.73 6.22
N THR A 29 18.64 3.21 5.08
CA THR A 29 19.40 3.95 4.08
C THR A 29 18.52 4.99 3.39
N LEU A 30 19.11 6.09 2.91
CA LEU A 30 18.41 7.19 2.22
C LEU A 30 17.56 6.70 1.03
N ALA A 31 18.06 5.70 0.29
CA ALA A 31 17.34 5.05 -0.81
C ALA A 31 16.05 4.35 -0.34
N PHE A 32 16.09 3.65 0.80
CA PHE A 32 14.91 2.98 1.35
C PHE A 32 13.88 3.98 1.89
N LEU A 33 14.31 5.11 2.44
CA LEU A 33 13.38 6.18 2.83
C LEU A 33 12.62 6.72 1.62
N PHE A 34 13.31 7.02 0.52
CA PHE A 34 12.66 7.49 -0.72
C PHE A 34 11.68 6.45 -1.28
N LEU A 35 12.08 5.18 -1.31
CA LEU A 35 11.21 4.08 -1.77
C LEU A 35 9.93 4.00 -0.92
N TRP A 36 10.05 4.04 0.41
CA TRP A 36 8.89 3.97 1.30
C TRP A 36 8.00 5.21 1.22
N ILE A 37 8.56 6.41 1.11
CA ILE A 37 7.77 7.63 0.90
C ILE A 37 7.00 7.56 -0.42
N LEU A 38 7.67 7.15 -1.49
CA LEU A 38 7.04 6.99 -2.81
C LEU A 38 5.92 5.94 -2.77
N PHE A 39 6.15 4.82 -2.08
CA PHE A 39 5.14 3.78 -1.88
C PHE A 39 3.89 4.32 -1.16
N TRP A 40 4.07 5.00 -0.01
CA TRP A 40 2.94 5.57 0.74
C TRP A 40 2.24 6.71 0.00
N ALA A 41 2.97 7.48 -0.80
CA ALA A 41 2.39 8.49 -1.68
C ALA A 41 1.50 7.86 -2.76
N ILE A 42 1.95 6.78 -3.42
CA ILE A 42 1.16 6.03 -4.39
C ILE A 42 -0.11 5.47 -3.74
N VAL A 43 0.00 4.87 -2.55
CA VAL A 43 -1.16 4.38 -1.79
C VAL A 43 -2.14 5.53 -1.50
N GLY A 44 -1.65 6.68 -1.05
CA GLY A 44 -2.48 7.86 -0.80
C GLY A 44 -3.23 8.33 -2.06
N VAL A 45 -2.54 8.42 -3.20
CA VAL A 45 -3.15 8.81 -4.49
C VAL A 45 -4.23 7.82 -4.91
N VAL A 46 -3.97 6.51 -4.81
CA VAL A 46 -4.94 5.45 -5.14
C VAL A 46 -6.19 5.54 -4.25
N VAL A 47 -6.03 5.89 -2.98
CA VAL A 47 -7.16 6.05 -2.04
C VAL A 47 -8.00 7.28 -2.34
N VAL A 48 -7.38 8.39 -2.74
CA VAL A 48 -8.09 9.66 -3.04
C VAL A 48 -8.72 9.66 -4.43
N LEU A 49 -8.11 9.00 -5.42
CA LEU A 49 -8.65 8.80 -6.78
C LEU A 49 -9.01 7.32 -7.02
N PRO A 50 -10.15 6.83 -6.51
CA PRO A 50 -10.61 5.47 -6.79
C PRO A 50 -10.94 5.25 -8.28
N GLN A 51 -11.20 6.32 -9.05
CA GLN A 51 -11.50 6.26 -10.48
C GLN A 51 -10.36 5.66 -11.31
N THR A 52 -9.10 5.92 -10.94
CA THR A 52 -7.92 5.30 -11.58
C THR A 52 -7.85 3.81 -11.27
N THR A 53 -8.25 3.40 -10.07
CA THR A 53 -8.30 1.99 -9.69
C THR A 53 -9.45 1.27 -10.38
N ASP A 54 -10.59 1.93 -10.64
CA ASP A 54 -11.72 1.35 -11.35
C ASP A 54 -11.40 1.06 -12.83
N THR A 55 -10.61 1.90 -13.49
CA THR A 55 -10.15 1.62 -14.87
C THR A 55 -9.24 0.39 -14.92
N LEU A 56 -8.33 0.27 -13.96
CA LEU A 56 -7.51 -0.93 -13.79
C LEU A 56 -8.36 -2.16 -13.41
N ALA A 57 -9.37 -1.98 -12.55
CA ALA A 57 -10.28 -3.06 -12.14
C ALA A 57 -11.06 -3.62 -13.33
N ARG A 58 -11.56 -2.75 -14.22
CA ARG A 58 -12.23 -3.17 -15.46
C ARG A 58 -11.29 -3.94 -16.40
N PHE A 59 -10.01 -3.59 -16.43
CA PHE A 59 -9.01 -4.33 -17.20
C PHE A 59 -8.70 -5.71 -16.60
N VAL A 60 -8.67 -5.80 -15.26
CA VAL A 60 -8.45 -7.06 -14.53
C VAL A 60 -9.74 -7.90 -14.41
N GLY A 61 -10.89 -7.36 -14.80
CA GLY A 61 -12.20 -8.04 -14.74
C GLY A 61 -12.85 -8.08 -13.36
N VAL A 62 -12.44 -7.18 -12.45
CA VAL A 62 -12.94 -7.11 -11.07
C VAL A 62 -13.89 -5.93 -10.93
N GLY A 63 -15.07 -6.14 -10.35
CA GLY A 63 -16.14 -5.15 -10.27
C GLY A 63 -15.80 -3.88 -9.45
N ARG A 64 -14.73 -3.91 -8.65
CA ARG A 64 -14.24 -2.78 -7.84
C ARG A 64 -12.71 -2.84 -7.73
N GLY A 65 -12.04 -1.68 -7.84
CA GLY A 65 -10.57 -1.62 -7.76
C GLY A 65 -9.96 -2.09 -6.44
N VAL A 66 -10.69 -1.93 -5.33
CA VAL A 66 -10.25 -2.41 -4.01
C VAL A 66 -10.17 -3.93 -3.97
N ASP A 67 -11.09 -4.63 -4.61
CA ASP A 67 -11.17 -6.09 -4.55
C ASP A 67 -9.97 -6.73 -5.27
N ALA A 68 -9.50 -6.13 -6.37
CA ALA A 68 -8.29 -6.55 -7.07
C ALA A 68 -7.03 -6.44 -6.19
N ILE A 69 -6.89 -5.33 -5.47
CA ILE A 69 -5.76 -5.11 -4.54
C ILE A 69 -5.84 -6.12 -3.37
N MET A 70 -7.04 -6.40 -2.87
CA MET A 70 -7.25 -7.40 -1.82
C MET A 70 -6.83 -8.79 -2.26
N TYR A 71 -7.23 -9.22 -3.47
CA TYR A 71 -6.82 -10.53 -3.99
C TYR A 71 -5.30 -10.63 -4.14
N LEU A 72 -4.66 -9.62 -4.73
CA LEU A 72 -3.20 -9.59 -4.85
C LEU A 72 -2.50 -9.64 -3.49
N SER A 73 -3.02 -8.91 -2.50
CA SER A 73 -2.47 -8.88 -1.14
C SER A 73 -2.57 -10.24 -0.45
N ILE A 74 -3.71 -10.92 -0.60
CA ILE A 74 -3.93 -12.26 -0.06
C ILE A 74 -2.96 -13.26 -0.72
N ILE A 75 -2.84 -13.24 -2.05
CA ILE A 75 -1.93 -14.12 -2.78
C ILE A 75 -0.48 -13.88 -2.35
N ALA A 76 -0.05 -12.62 -2.26
CA ALA A 76 1.29 -12.26 -1.83
C ALA A 76 1.58 -12.70 -0.38
N LEU A 77 0.62 -12.52 0.53
CA LEU A 77 0.72 -12.98 1.92
C LEU A 77 0.82 -14.50 1.99
N PHE A 78 -0.03 -15.23 1.28
CA PHE A 78 0.03 -16.69 1.21
C PHE A 78 1.38 -17.17 0.69
N TYR A 79 1.87 -16.55 -0.39
CA TYR A 79 3.19 -16.88 -0.93
C TYR A 79 4.32 -16.56 0.05
N ALA A 80 4.26 -15.43 0.76
CA ALA A 80 5.25 -15.06 1.75
C ALA A 80 5.26 -16.04 2.94
N VAL A 81 4.09 -16.44 3.42
CA VAL A 81 3.93 -17.45 4.48
C VAL A 81 4.44 -18.81 4.01
N PHE A 82 4.06 -19.24 2.81
CA PHE A 82 4.54 -20.48 2.21
C PHE A 82 6.08 -20.48 2.09
N ARG A 83 6.66 -19.41 1.57
CA ARG A 83 8.12 -19.25 1.46
C ARG A 83 8.82 -19.25 2.82
N LEU A 84 8.14 -18.81 3.88
CA LEU A 84 8.67 -18.81 5.23
C LEU A 84 8.59 -20.20 5.87
N LEU A 85 7.52 -20.96 5.61
CA LEU A 85 7.35 -22.34 6.09
C LEU A 85 8.22 -23.36 5.33
N VAL A 86 8.45 -23.15 4.04
CA VAL A 86 9.23 -24.07 3.17
C VAL A 86 10.72 -23.69 3.18
N ARG A 87 11.20 -23.08 4.26
CA ARG A 87 12.62 -22.86 4.53
C ARG A 87 13.15 -23.89 5.52
#